data_AF-A0A929BPU0-F1
#
_entry.id   AF-A0A929BPU0-F1
#
_cell.length_a   1.000
_cell.length_b   1.000
_cell.length_c   1.000
_cell.angle_alpha   90.00
_cell.angle_beta   90.00
_cell.angle_gamma   90.00
#
_symmetry.space_group_name_H-M   'P 1'
#
loop_
_entity.id
_entity.type
_entity.pdbx_description
1 polymer ?
#
loop_
_entity_poly.entity_id
_entity_poly.type
_entity_poly.pdbx_seq_one_letter_code
_entity_poly.pdbx_strand_id
1 'polypeptide(L)' 'MSDETAIAEPRISYETRVLAVGSLIGTLVGLAGAFLWIKNNERKGTELEVSAGEGVKLSLIIMALLRQVATL' A
#
# COMPACT_ATOMS: atom_id res chain seq x y z
N MET A 1 -17.35 46.88 -14.52
CA MET A 1 -15.88 46.82 -14.48
C MET A 1 -15.52 46.81 -12.99
N SER A 2 -15.14 45.71 -12.37
CA SER A 2 -14.39 44.55 -12.89
C SER A 2 -14.86 43.31 -12.14
N ASP A 3 -15.12 42.25 -12.89
CA ASP A 3 -15.46 40.94 -12.36
C ASP A 3 -14.45 40.52 -11.30
N GLU A 4 -15.01 40.24 -10.13
CA GLU A 4 -14.48 39.43 -9.07
C GLU A 4 -13.67 38.27 -9.64
N THR A 5 -12.35 38.37 -9.55
CA THR A 5 -11.43 37.27 -9.80
C THR A 5 -11.68 36.20 -8.75
N ALA A 6 -12.72 35.41 -8.93
CA ALA A 6 -12.97 34.19 -8.20
C ALA A 6 -11.85 33.22 -8.57
N ILE A 7 -10.78 33.24 -7.77
CA ILE A 7 -9.72 32.25 -7.82
C ILE A 7 -10.39 30.94 -7.42
N ALA A 8 -10.74 30.13 -8.41
CA ALA A 8 -11.29 28.80 -8.17
C ALA A 8 -10.23 27.99 -7.43
N GLU A 9 -10.38 27.84 -6.12
CA GLU A 9 -9.48 26.99 -5.35
C GLU A 9 -9.54 25.57 -5.93
N PRO A 10 -8.37 24.93 -6.17
CA PRO A 10 -8.35 23.56 -6.65
C PRO A 10 -8.97 22.65 -5.58
N ARG A 11 -10.24 22.31 -5.76
CA ARG A 11 -10.95 21.35 -4.92
C ARG A 11 -10.47 19.94 -5.23
N ILE A 12 -9.36 19.54 -4.60
CA ILE A 12 -8.92 18.14 -4.59
C ILE A 12 -10.03 17.29 -3.96
N SER A 13 -10.57 16.33 -4.70
CA SER A 13 -11.55 15.37 -4.17
C SER A 13 -10.97 14.61 -2.98
N TYR A 14 -11.78 14.37 -1.95
CA TYR A 14 -11.38 13.55 -0.81
C TYR A 14 -10.95 12.15 -1.26
N GLU A 15 -11.56 11.63 -2.32
CA GLU A 15 -11.20 10.36 -2.96
C GLU A 15 -9.75 10.39 -3.46
N THR A 16 -9.38 11.41 -4.24
CA THR A 16 -8.02 11.58 -4.75
C THR A 16 -7.02 11.74 -3.61
N ARG A 17 -7.37 12.49 -2.55
CA ARG A 17 -6.50 12.66 -1.38
C ARG A 17 -6.27 11.35 -0.65
N VAL A 18 -7.31 10.57 -0.40
CA VAL A 18 -7.23 9.27 0.28
C VAL A 18 -6.40 8.29 -0.55
N LEU A 19 -6.64 8.20 -1.87
CA LEU A 19 -5.87 7.34 -2.76
C LEU A 19 -4.38 7.75 -2.82
N ALA A 20 -4.09 9.05 -2.86
CA ALA A 20 -2.72 9.54 -2.88
C ALA A 20 -1.96 9.22 -1.58
N VAL A 21 -2.58 9.46 -0.43
CA VAL A 21 -1.96 9.18 0.87
C VAL A 21 -1.85 7.66 1.11
N GLY A 22 -2.92 6.92 0.81
CA GLY A 22 -2.96 5.47 0.97
C GLY A 22 -1.95 4.74 0.08
N SER A 23 -1.79 5.16 -1.18
CA SER A 23 -0.80 4.58 -2.08
C SER A 23 0.64 4.86 -1.64
N LEU A 24 0.92 6.08 -1.17
CA LEU A 24 2.23 6.43 -0.64
C LEU A 24 2.59 5.58 0.59
N ILE A 25 1.70 5.52 1.57
CA ILE A 25 1.92 4.73 2.80
C ILE A 25 2.01 3.24 2.47
N GLY A 26 1.07 2.72 1.68
CA GLY A 26 1.04 1.29 1.32
C GLY A 26 2.31 0.85 0.59
N THR A 27 2.83 1.68 -0.30
CA THR A 27 4.09 1.40 -1.01
C THR A 27 5.28 1.39 -0.04
N LEU A 28 5.39 2.38 0.84
CA LEU A 28 6.47 2.44 1.84
C LEU A 28 6.44 1.22 2.77
N VAL A 29 5.26 0.84 3.25
CA VAL A 29 5.08 -0.34 4.09
C VAL A 29 5.41 -1.63 3.34
N GLY A 30 4.96 -1.77 2.09
CA GLY A 30 5.27 -2.93 1.26
C GLY A 30 6.77 -3.10 1.01
N LEU A 31 7.47 -2.01 0.67
CA LEU A 31 8.92 -2.01 0.49
C LEU A 31 9.67 -2.33 1.79
N ALA A 32 9.25 -1.75 2.92
CA ALA A 32 9.85 -2.05 4.21
C ALA A 32 9.67 -3.53 4.59
N GLY A 33 8.48 -4.10 4.34
CA GLY A 33 8.20 -5.52 4.56
C GLY A 33 9.08 -6.44 3.72
N ALA A 34 9.22 -6.14 2.42
CA ALA A 34 10.11 -6.88 1.53
C ALA A 34 11.58 -6.80 1.99
N PHE A 35 12.05 -5.60 2.37
CA PHE A 35 13.40 -5.41 2.89
C PHE A 35 13.66 -6.19 4.19
N LEU A 36 12.72 -6.15 5.13
CA LEU A 36 12.81 -6.92 6.37
C LEU A 36 12.81 -8.43 6.09
N TRP A 37 12.06 -8.88 5.10
CA TRP A 37 12.02 -10.28 4.72
C TRP A 37 13.38 -10.75 4.18
N ILE A 38 14.00 -9.99 3.28
CA ILE A 38 15.35 -10.28 2.76
C ILE A 38 16.35 -10.36 3.93
N LYS A 39 16.39 -9.32 4.77
CA LYS A 39 17.31 -9.24 5.92
C LYS A 39 17.10 -10.37 6.93
N ASN A 40 15.85 -10.79 7.13
CA ASN A 40 15.52 -11.89 8.02
C ASN A 40 16.02 -13.24 7.47
N ASN A 41 15.98 -13.45 6.15
CA ASN A 41 16.52 -14.65 5.53
C ASN A 41 18.06 -14.67 5.56
N GLU A 42 18.71 -13.53 5.27
CA GLU A 42 20.16 -13.38 5.43
C GLU A 42 20.63 -13.74 6.84
N ARG A 43 19.92 -13.27 7.87
CA ARG A 43 20.23 -13.58 9.28
C ARG A 43 20.04 -15.04 9.64
N LYS A 44 19.11 -15.73 8.98
CA LYS A 44 18.81 -17.14 9.23
C LYS A 44 19.70 -18.08 8.41
N GLY A 45 20.50 -17.55 7.48
CA GLY A 45 21.30 -18.34 6.55
C GLY A 45 20.44 -19.21 5.62
N THR A 46 19.15 -18.89 5.49
CA THR A 46 18.20 -19.61 4.64
C THR A 46 18.09 -18.90 3.31
N GLU A 47 18.14 -19.65 2.22
CA GLU A 47 17.88 -19.12 0.88
C GLU A 47 16.44 -18.59 0.83
N LEU A 48 16.23 -17.48 0.10
CA LEU A 48 14.90 -16.90 -0.08
C LEU A 48 14.10 -17.77 -1.06
N GLU A 49 13.70 -18.97 -0.61
CA GLU A 49 12.81 -19.84 -1.36
C GLU A 49 11.37 -19.43 -1.08
N VAL A 50 10.71 -18.90 -2.11
CA VAL A 50 9.27 -18.69 -2.11
C VAL A 50 8.69 -19.76 -3.02
N SER A 51 8.11 -20.80 -2.43
CA SER A 51 7.38 -21.78 -3.24
C SER A 51 6.12 -21.15 -3.83
N ALA A 52 5.66 -21.65 -4.99
CA ALA A 52 4.42 -21.19 -5.61
C ALA A 52 3.21 -21.30 -4.64
N GLY A 53 3.20 -22.32 -3.78
CA GLY A 53 2.17 -22.50 -2.76
C GLY A 53 2.23 -21.46 -1.63
N GLU A 54 3.42 -21.07 -1.19
CA GLU A 54 3.59 -20.01 -0.20
C GLU A 54 3.20 -18.64 -0.74
N GLY A 55 3.48 -18.37 -2.01
CA GLY A 55 3.03 -17.15 -2.69
C GLY A 55 1.49 -17.04 -2.67
N VAL A 56 0.79 -18.11 -3.05
CA VAL A 56 -0.68 -18.15 -3.02
C VAL A 56 -1.20 -17.99 -1.59
N LYS A 57 -0.64 -18.71 -0.61
CA LYS A 57 -1.04 -18.60 0.80
C LYS A 57 -0.87 -17.19 1.34
N LEU A 58 0.25 -16.53 1.02
CA LEU A 58 0.52 -15.16 1.42
C LEU A 58 -0.51 -14.19 0.82
N SER A 59 -0.79 -14.30 -0.48
CA SER A 59 -1.80 -13.48 -1.14
C SER A 59 -3.20 -13.69 -0.56
N LEU A 60 -3.57 -14.92 -0.22
CA LEU A 60 -4.86 -15.21 0.43
C LEU A 60 -4.96 -14.57 1.83
N ILE A 61 -3.87 -14.58 2.62
CA ILE A 61 -3.84 -13.91 3.92
C ILE A 61 -4.04 -12.39 3.74
N ILE A 62 -3.31 -11.78 2.80
CA ILE A 62 -3.46 -10.36 2.48
C ILE A 62 -4.89 -10.06 2.02
N MET A 63 -5.45 -10.89 1.14
CA MET A 63 -6.83 -10.74 0.63
C MET A 63 -7.86 -10.84 1.76
N ALA A 64 -7.69 -11.77 2.70
CA ALA A 64 -8.57 -11.91 3.84
C ALA A 64 -8.55 -10.67 4.76
N LEU A 65 -7.38 -10.03 4.93
CA LEU A 65 -7.24 -8.77 5.66
C LEU A 65 -7.90 -7.61 4.93
N LEU A 66 -7.63 -7.46 3.62
CA LEU A 66 -8.26 -6.42 2.80
C LEU A 66 -9.78 -6.53 2.79
N ARG A 67 -10.32 -7.76 2.77
CA ARG A 67 -11.76 -8.00 2.89
C ARG A 67 -12.29 -7.45 4.21
N GLN A 68 -11.63 -7.68 5.34
CA GLN A 68 -12.09 -7.18 6.65
C GLN A 68 -12.17 -5.66 6.65
N VAL A 69 -11.18 -4.98 6.06
CA VAL A 69 -11.17 -3.52 5.92
C VAL A 69 -12.27 -3.02 4.99
N ALA A 70 -12.54 -3.75 3.89
CA ALA A 70 -13.60 -3.38 2.94
C ALA A 70 -15.02 -3.61 3.47
N THR A 71 -15.18 -4.50 4.45
CA THR A 71 -16.46 -4.76 5.13
C THR A 71 -16.62 -4.01 6.46
N LEU A 72 -15.61 -3.21 6.83
CA LEU A 72 -15.64 -2.31 7.98
C LEU A 72 -16.51 -1.08 7.64
#